data_AF-A0A975EDU3-F1
#
_entry.id   AF-A0A975EDU3-F1
#
_cell.length_a   1.000
_cell.length_b   1.000
_cell.length_c   1.000
_cell.angle_alpha   90.00
_cell.angle_beta   90.00
_cell.angle_gamma   90.00
#
_symmetry.space_group_name_H-M   'P 1'
#
loop_
_entity.id
_entity.type
_entity.pdbx_description
1 polymer ?
#
loop_
_entity_poly.entity_id
_entity_poly.type
_entity_poly.pdbx_seq_one_letter_code
_entity_poly.pdbx_strand_id
1 'polypeptide(L)'
;MAKFWLMKSEPSEVSVDDALAAPKATVPWTGVRNYQARNFMRDGMRVDDGVLFYHSSCAEPGIVGIARVASGAYTDPTQFDPQSHYYDPASKPEAPRWLMVDVQVLRKTRNLTLPALRADAELQELLVLKKGSRLSITPVEPVHWDAILKRLAT
;
A
#
# COMPACT_ATOMS: atom_id res chain seq x y z
N MET A 1 16.84 -10.84 -0.55
CA MET A 1 15.59 -11.54 -0.17
C MET A 1 14.42 -10.65 -0.53
N ALA A 2 13.34 -11.21 -1.08
CA ALA A 2 12.14 -10.45 -1.39
C ALA A 2 11.56 -9.83 -0.11
N LYS A 3 11.11 -8.57 -0.18
CA LYS A 3 10.39 -7.93 0.92
C LYS A 3 8.90 -7.89 0.60
N PHE A 4 8.11 -7.76 1.66
CA PHE A 4 6.66 -7.70 1.57
C PHE A 4 6.12 -6.48 2.29
N TRP A 5 5.02 -5.96 1.75
CA TRP A 5 4.43 -4.71 2.19
C TRP A 5 2.92 -4.85 2.26
N LEU A 6 2.30 -4.08 3.16
CA LEU A 6 0.87 -3.81 3.12
C LEU A 6 0.71 -2.34 2.82
N MET A 7 -0.07 -2.03 1.79
CA MET A 7 -0.29 -0.66 1.31
C MET A 7 -1.79 -0.38 1.29
N LYS A 8 -2.19 0.67 2.02
CA LYS A 8 -3.60 1.07 2.17
C LYS A 8 -4.00 2.03 1.06
N SER A 9 -5.17 1.81 0.49
CA SER A 9 -5.85 2.73 -0.40
C SER A 9 -7.33 2.79 -0.02
N GLU A 10 -7.95 3.96 -0.13
CA GLU A 10 -9.38 4.11 0.06
C GLU A 10 -10.08 3.71 -1.25
N PRO A 11 -11.07 2.80 -1.23
CA PRO A 11 -11.70 2.33 -2.46
C PRO A 11 -12.49 3.42 -3.21
N SER A 12 -12.80 4.55 -2.55
CA SER A 12 -13.39 5.72 -3.18
C SER A 12 -12.38 6.57 -3.97
N GLU A 13 -11.07 6.40 -3.72
CA GLU A 13 -10.01 7.06 -4.47
C GLU A 13 -9.45 6.11 -5.55
N VAL A 14 -8.95 4.94 -5.13
CA VAL A 14 -8.46 3.89 -6.04
C VAL A 14 -8.79 2.53 -5.44
N SER A 15 -9.83 1.88 -5.94
CA SER A 15 -10.12 0.50 -5.59
C SER A 15 -9.15 -0.48 -6.28
N VAL A 16 -9.18 -1.75 -5.84
CA VAL A 16 -8.39 -2.81 -6.51
C VAL A 16 -8.90 -3.06 -7.94
N ASP A 17 -10.20 -2.82 -8.17
CA ASP A 17 -10.82 -2.95 -9.48
C ASP A 17 -10.38 -1.79 -10.41
N ASP A 18 -10.30 -0.57 -9.88
CA ASP A 18 -9.76 0.58 -10.64
C ASP A 18 -8.30 0.34 -11.02
N ALA A 19 -7.50 -0.18 -10.07
CA ALA A 19 -6.10 -0.50 -10.32
C ALA A 19 -5.94 -1.64 -11.33
N LEU A 20 -6.82 -2.64 -11.35
CA LEU A 20 -6.83 -3.70 -12.36
C LEU A 20 -7.26 -3.18 -13.75
N ALA A 21 -8.17 -2.23 -13.80
CA ALA A 21 -8.64 -1.60 -15.04
C ALA A 21 -7.63 -0.60 -15.63
N ALA A 22 -6.70 -0.09 -14.81
CA ALA A 22 -5.64 0.81 -15.26
C ALA A 22 -4.69 0.13 -16.29
N PRO A 23 -4.00 0.90 -17.14
CA PRO A 23 -3.01 0.35 -18.07
C PRO A 23 -2.01 -0.57 -17.36
N LYS A 24 -1.86 -1.79 -17.87
CA LYS A 24 -1.00 -2.85 -17.29
C LYS A 24 -1.35 -3.21 -15.84
N ALA A 25 -2.57 -2.96 -15.38
CA ALA A 25 -3.01 -3.11 -14.00
C ALA A 25 -2.11 -2.37 -12.98
N THR A 26 -1.55 -1.22 -13.39
CA THR A 26 -0.54 -0.48 -12.62
C THR A 26 -1.01 0.93 -12.31
N VAL A 27 -0.87 1.35 -11.05
CA VAL A 27 -1.21 2.69 -10.59
C VAL A 27 -0.04 3.34 -9.84
N PRO A 28 0.16 4.66 -9.99
CA PRO A 28 1.09 5.39 -9.13
C PRO A 28 0.52 5.46 -7.71
N TRP A 29 1.32 5.16 -6.69
CA TRP A 29 0.89 5.18 -5.29
C TRP A 29 0.99 6.58 -4.67
N THR A 30 0.21 7.51 -5.23
CA THR A 30 0.21 8.93 -4.87
C THR A 30 -0.30 9.20 -3.45
N GLY A 31 -0.05 10.41 -2.93
CA GLY A 31 -0.74 10.93 -1.75
C GLY A 31 -0.18 10.51 -0.39
N VAL A 32 0.95 9.81 -0.36
CA VAL A 32 1.63 9.49 0.90
C VAL A 32 2.22 10.75 1.51
N ARG A 33 1.70 11.18 2.67
CA ARG A 33 2.14 12.38 3.43
C ARG A 33 2.65 12.07 4.84
N ASN A 34 3.07 10.82 5.06
CA ASN A 34 3.72 10.40 6.29
C ASN A 34 5.20 10.09 6.01
N TYR A 35 6.10 10.72 6.77
CA TYR A 35 7.55 10.58 6.58
C TYR A 35 8.05 9.13 6.69
N GLN A 36 7.50 8.35 7.62
CA GLN A 36 7.90 6.95 7.80
C GLN A 36 7.41 6.09 6.63
N ALA A 37 6.15 6.26 6.20
CA ALA A 37 5.61 5.56 5.04
C ALA A 37 6.38 5.91 3.75
N ARG A 38 6.73 7.19 3.56
CA ARG A 38 7.60 7.64 2.46
C ARG A 38 8.98 6.96 2.53
N ASN A 39 9.60 6.92 3.70
CA ASN A 39 10.92 6.31 3.87
C ASN A 39 10.89 4.80 3.60
N PHE A 40 9.80 4.10 3.93
CA PHE A 40 9.62 2.70 3.53
C PHE A 40 9.68 2.51 2.01
N MET A 41 9.02 3.38 1.24
CA MET A 41 9.12 3.34 -0.22
C MET A 41 10.54 3.67 -0.70
N ARG A 42 11.12 4.77 -0.20
CA ARG A 42 12.43 5.28 -0.65
C ARG A 42 13.59 4.32 -0.34
N ASP A 43 13.65 3.83 0.89
CA ASP A 43 14.82 3.11 1.42
C ASP A 43 14.57 1.59 1.44
N GLY A 44 13.30 1.19 1.50
CA GLY A 44 12.89 -0.18 1.76
C GLY A 44 12.54 -0.94 0.50
N MET A 45 11.66 -0.39 -0.34
CA MET A 45 11.04 -1.07 -1.48
C MET A 45 11.98 -1.26 -2.66
N ARG A 46 11.82 -2.38 -3.35
CA ARG A 46 12.44 -2.70 -4.63
C ARG A 46 11.39 -3.20 -5.60
N VAL A 47 11.63 -3.04 -6.89
CA VAL A 47 10.81 -3.67 -7.94
C VAL A 47 10.70 -5.17 -7.63
N ASP A 48 9.50 -5.70 -7.83
CA ASP A 48 9.08 -7.07 -7.54
C ASP A 48 8.87 -7.44 -6.06
N ASP A 49 9.06 -6.51 -5.12
CA ASP A 49 8.60 -6.72 -3.75
C ASP A 49 7.07 -6.91 -3.72
N GLY A 50 6.61 -7.86 -2.90
CA GLY A 50 5.19 -8.19 -2.81
C GLY A 50 4.38 -7.17 -2.03
N VAL A 51 3.16 -6.89 -2.47
CA VAL A 51 2.26 -5.91 -1.87
C VAL A 51 0.90 -6.56 -1.58
N LEU A 52 0.44 -6.47 -0.34
CA LEU A 52 -0.94 -6.70 0.06
C LEU A 52 -1.72 -5.40 -0.17
N PHE A 53 -2.59 -5.39 -1.17
CA PHE A 53 -3.45 -4.24 -1.48
C PHE A 53 -4.59 -4.21 -0.46
N TYR A 54 -4.61 -3.20 0.40
CA TYR A 54 -5.53 -3.10 1.53
C TYR A 54 -6.54 -1.96 1.31
N HIS A 55 -7.83 -2.26 1.37
CA HIS A 55 -8.87 -1.24 1.40
C HIS A 55 -9.05 -0.68 2.81
N SER A 56 -8.88 0.63 2.97
CA SER A 56 -9.08 1.36 4.22
C SER A 56 -10.24 2.33 4.13
N SER A 57 -10.66 2.88 5.28
CA SER A 57 -11.68 3.94 5.38
C SER A 57 -13.00 3.63 4.68
N CYS A 58 -13.38 2.35 4.61
CA CYS A 58 -14.60 1.86 3.98
C CYS A 58 -15.40 0.95 4.92
N ALA A 59 -16.59 0.52 4.48
CA ALA A 59 -17.48 -0.33 5.27
C ALA A 59 -16.85 -1.70 5.63
N GLU A 60 -16.08 -2.28 4.70
CA GLU A 60 -15.46 -3.61 4.88
C GLU A 60 -13.93 -3.53 4.63
N PRO A 61 -13.16 -2.95 5.56
CA PRO A 61 -11.73 -2.80 5.37
C PRO A 61 -11.01 -4.16 5.44
N GLY A 62 -9.97 -4.34 4.64
CA GLY A 62 -9.26 -5.61 4.56
C GLY A 62 -8.33 -5.72 3.35
N ILE A 63 -7.69 -6.87 3.22
CA ILE A 63 -6.82 -7.18 2.07
C ILE A 63 -7.70 -7.70 0.94
N VAL A 64 -7.60 -7.06 -0.23
CA VAL A 64 -8.48 -7.30 -1.39
C VAL A 64 -7.73 -7.69 -2.66
N GLY A 65 -6.40 -7.68 -2.63
CA GLY A 65 -5.58 -8.02 -3.78
C GLY A 65 -4.14 -8.31 -3.42
N ILE A 66 -3.49 -9.03 -4.34
CA ILE A 66 -2.04 -9.24 -4.33
C ILE A 66 -1.45 -8.43 -5.47
N ALA A 67 -0.43 -7.65 -5.16
CA ALA A 67 0.26 -6.74 -6.04
C ALA A 67 1.77 -6.87 -5.89
N ARG A 68 2.52 -6.12 -6.70
CA ARG A 68 3.96 -5.95 -6.56
C ARG A 68 4.36 -4.49 -6.77
N VAL A 69 5.49 -4.10 -6.21
CA VAL A 69 6.15 -2.83 -6.56
C VAL A 69 6.62 -2.91 -8.02
N ALA A 70 6.22 -1.94 -8.84
CA ALA A 70 6.43 -1.92 -10.28
C ALA A 70 7.47 -0.87 -10.74
N SER A 71 7.94 -0.01 -9.84
CA SER A 71 9.03 0.94 -10.12
C SER A 71 9.86 1.25 -8.87
N GLY A 72 11.03 1.88 -9.05
CA GLY A 72 11.77 2.48 -7.94
C GLY A 72 11.09 3.76 -7.44
N ALA A 73 11.42 4.22 -6.23
CA ALA A 73 10.80 5.44 -5.70
C ALA A 73 11.15 6.67 -6.55
N TYR A 74 10.15 7.48 -6.86
CA TYR A 74 10.28 8.72 -7.63
C TYR A 74 9.37 9.81 -7.05
N THR A 75 9.49 11.03 -7.58
CA THR A 75 8.77 12.20 -7.06
C THR A 75 7.27 12.06 -7.27
N ASP A 76 6.48 12.29 -6.21
CA ASP A 76 5.03 12.36 -6.32
C ASP A 76 4.62 13.73 -6.92
N PRO A 77 4.17 13.83 -8.18
CA PRO A 77 3.89 15.10 -8.82
C PRO A 77 2.71 15.84 -8.17
N THR A 78 1.82 15.12 -7.48
CA THR A 78 0.62 15.70 -6.84
C THR A 78 0.97 16.70 -5.74
N GLN A 79 2.19 16.62 -5.19
CA GLN A 79 2.63 17.57 -4.16
C GLN A 79 2.83 19.00 -4.69
N PHE A 80 2.93 19.20 -6.00
CA PHE A 80 3.15 20.50 -6.63
C PHE A 80 1.91 21.13 -7.24
N ASP A 81 0.83 20.37 -7.37
CA ASP A 81 -0.42 20.84 -7.98
C ASP A 81 -1.33 21.46 -6.92
N PRO A 82 -1.59 22.79 -6.93
CA PRO A 82 -2.47 23.44 -5.95
C PRO A 82 -3.93 22.96 -5.97
N GLN A 83 -4.35 22.27 -7.03
CA GLN A 83 -5.69 21.68 -7.13
C GLN A 83 -5.75 20.26 -6.55
N SER A 84 -4.59 19.64 -6.29
CA SER A 84 -4.53 18.32 -5.68
C SER A 84 -4.88 18.37 -4.20
N HIS A 85 -5.64 17.38 -3.73
CA HIS A 85 -5.84 17.12 -2.30
C HIS A 85 -4.52 16.87 -1.53
N TYR A 86 -3.45 16.51 -2.24
CA TYR A 86 -2.16 16.21 -1.65
C TYR A 86 -1.09 17.29 -1.89
N TYR A 87 -1.50 18.49 -2.31
CA TYR A 87 -0.62 19.64 -2.46
C TYR A 87 0.17 19.92 -1.17
N ASP A 88 1.48 20.16 -1.29
CA ASP A 88 2.33 20.62 -0.20
C ASP A 88 3.03 21.92 -0.62
N PRO A 89 2.54 23.10 -0.18
CA PRO A 89 3.13 24.39 -0.57
C PRO A 89 4.58 24.58 -0.10
N ALA A 90 5.05 23.73 0.82
CA ALA A 90 6.41 23.79 1.34
C ALA A 90 7.35 22.77 0.67
N SER A 91 6.84 21.93 -0.24
CA SER A 91 7.65 21.07 -1.11
C SER A 91 8.10 21.84 -2.36
N LYS A 92 9.37 21.66 -2.76
CA LYS A 92 9.97 22.39 -3.88
C LYS A 92 10.42 21.41 -4.97
N PRO A 93 10.30 21.74 -6.26
CA PRO A 93 10.75 20.86 -7.35
C PRO A 93 12.22 20.43 -7.24
N GLU A 94 13.09 21.28 -6.71
CA GLU A 94 14.52 21.00 -6.56
C GLU A 94 14.82 20.08 -5.35
N ALA A 95 13.87 19.97 -4.41
CA ALA A 95 13.98 19.17 -3.20
C ALA A 95 12.60 18.58 -2.81
N PRO A 96 12.04 17.66 -3.63
CA PRO A 96 10.72 17.10 -3.40
C PRO A 96 10.67 16.36 -2.07
N ARG A 97 9.68 16.68 -1.25
CA ARG A 97 9.47 16.02 0.05
C ARG A 97 8.85 14.65 -0.09
N TRP A 98 7.94 14.49 -1.04
CA TRP A 98 7.10 13.31 -1.16
C TRP A 98 7.51 12.47 -2.37
N LEU A 99 7.54 11.17 -2.13
CA LEU A 99 7.93 10.17 -3.11
C LEU A 99 6.82 9.13 -3.20
N MET A 100 6.73 8.47 -4.33
CA MET A 100 5.85 7.35 -4.58
C MET A 100 6.56 6.26 -5.36
N VAL A 101 5.93 5.09 -5.44
CA VAL A 101 6.28 4.00 -6.35
C VAL A 101 5.05 3.68 -7.19
N ASP A 102 5.23 2.98 -8.30
CA ASP A 102 4.13 2.34 -8.99
C ASP A 102 3.84 0.98 -8.36
N VAL A 103 2.57 0.62 -8.30
CA VAL A 103 2.12 -0.69 -7.80
C VAL A 103 1.31 -1.37 -8.88
N GLN A 104 1.71 -2.58 -9.24
CA GLN A 104 0.99 -3.42 -10.20
C GLN A 104 0.17 -4.48 -9.47
N VAL A 105 -1.14 -4.47 -9.64
CA VAL A 105 -2.01 -5.53 -9.14
C VAL A 105 -1.84 -6.78 -10.00
N LEU A 106 -1.50 -7.89 -9.35
CA LEU A 106 -1.31 -9.19 -10.00
C LEU A 106 -2.62 -9.98 -10.06
N ARG A 107 -3.41 -9.90 -8.98
CA ARG A 107 -4.75 -10.49 -8.91
C ARG A 107 -5.59 -9.86 -7.79
N LYS A 108 -6.89 -9.77 -8.04
CA LYS A 108 -7.91 -9.55 -6.99
C LYS A 108 -8.05 -10.81 -6.14
N THR A 109 -8.40 -10.65 -4.87
CA THR A 109 -8.76 -11.75 -3.99
C THR A 109 -10.14 -11.53 -3.39
N ARG A 110 -10.67 -12.55 -2.71
CA ARG A 110 -11.72 -12.30 -1.71
C ARG A 110 -11.21 -11.29 -0.67
N ASN A 111 -12.12 -10.57 -0.03
CA ASN A 111 -11.76 -9.65 1.04
C ASN A 111 -11.36 -10.46 2.30
N LEU A 112 -10.09 -10.41 2.68
CA LEU A 112 -9.63 -10.86 4.00
C LEU A 112 -9.76 -9.67 4.96
N THR A 113 -10.92 -9.62 5.62
CA THR A 113 -11.38 -8.46 6.38
C THR A 113 -10.52 -8.18 7.61
N LEU A 114 -10.52 -6.93 8.07
CA LEU A 114 -9.83 -6.52 9.30
C LEU A 114 -10.27 -7.34 10.53
N PRO A 115 -11.57 -7.63 10.77
CA PRO A 115 -11.96 -8.56 11.83
C PRO A 115 -11.36 -9.96 11.68
N ALA A 116 -11.32 -10.51 10.46
CA ALA A 116 -10.71 -11.82 10.22
C ALA A 116 -9.19 -11.79 10.49
N LEU A 117 -8.49 -10.74 10.06
CA LEU A 117 -7.07 -10.54 10.37
C LEU A 117 -6.83 -10.45 11.89
N ARG A 118 -7.71 -9.78 12.63
CA ARG A 118 -7.63 -9.64 14.10
C ARG A 118 -8.00 -10.91 14.85
N ALA A 119 -8.84 -11.78 14.29
CA ALA A 119 -9.18 -13.05 14.90
C ALA A 119 -8.04 -14.10 14.75
N ASP A 120 -7.11 -13.87 13.85
CA ASP A 120 -6.06 -14.82 13.53
C ASP A 120 -4.82 -14.67 14.42
N ALA A 121 -4.53 -15.69 15.23
CA ALA A 121 -3.40 -15.69 16.16
C ALA A 121 -2.03 -15.54 15.45
N GLU A 122 -1.89 -16.06 14.23
CA GLU A 122 -0.63 -15.98 13.48
C GLU A 122 -0.38 -14.57 12.92
N LEU A 123 -1.38 -13.71 12.90
CA LEU A 123 -1.30 -12.39 12.27
C LEU A 123 -1.23 -11.22 13.26
N GLN A 124 -1.24 -11.48 14.58
CA GLN A 124 -1.27 -10.45 15.63
C GLN A 124 -0.05 -9.52 15.65
N GLU A 125 1.06 -9.96 15.07
CA GLU A 125 2.30 -9.18 14.96
C GLU A 125 2.35 -8.27 13.72
N LEU A 126 1.33 -8.31 12.86
CA LEU A 126 1.20 -7.35 11.77
C LEU A 126 1.13 -5.90 12.31
N LEU A 127 2.01 -5.04 11.82
CA LEU A 127 2.06 -3.62 12.21
C LEU A 127 0.76 -2.86 11.91
N VAL A 128 -0.02 -3.30 10.92
CA VAL A 128 -1.33 -2.70 10.62
C VAL A 128 -2.35 -2.95 11.73
N LEU A 129 -2.19 -4.01 12.53
CA LEU A 129 -3.12 -4.39 13.60
C LEU A 129 -2.77 -3.74 14.95
N LYS A 130 -1.51 -3.31 15.13
CA LYS A 130 -1.04 -2.70 16.37
C LYS A 130 -1.83 -1.42 16.69
N LYS A 131 -2.25 -1.30 17.96
CA LYS A 131 -3.05 -0.17 18.45
C LYS A 131 -2.28 1.14 18.22
N GLY A 132 -2.96 2.14 17.68
CA GLY A 132 -2.37 3.45 17.39
C GLY A 132 -1.58 3.54 16.08
N SER A 133 -1.40 2.44 15.34
CA SER A 133 -0.79 2.50 14.02
C SER A 133 -1.62 3.39 13.09
N ARG A 134 -0.97 4.43 12.55
CA ARG A 134 -1.51 5.38 11.56
C ARG A 134 -0.79 5.30 10.23
N LEU A 135 0.07 4.29 10.05
CA LEU A 135 0.85 4.12 8.83
C LEU A 135 -0.04 3.57 7.71
N SER A 136 0.05 4.20 6.54
CA SER A 136 -0.60 3.74 5.30
C SER A 136 0.22 2.65 4.58
N ILE A 137 1.52 2.58 4.88
CA ILE A 137 2.44 1.58 4.35
C ILE A 137 3.15 0.94 5.54
N THR A 138 3.15 -0.39 5.62
CA THR A 138 3.84 -1.14 6.66
C THR A 138 4.59 -2.32 6.07
N PRO A 139 5.80 -2.65 6.55
CA PRO A 139 6.45 -3.90 6.19
C PRO A 139 5.65 -5.09 6.71
N VAL A 140 5.77 -6.21 6.00
CA VAL A 140 5.16 -7.50 6.33
C VAL A 140 6.28 -8.53 6.39
N GLU A 141 6.41 -9.18 7.55
CA GLU A 141 7.38 -10.27 7.69
C GLU A 141 6.97 -11.47 6.81
N PRO A 142 7.94 -12.24 6.27
CA PRO A 142 7.66 -13.38 5.39
C PRO A 142 6.66 -14.38 6.00
N VAL A 143 6.76 -14.65 7.30
CA VAL A 143 5.83 -15.55 8.02
C VAL A 143 4.38 -15.08 7.93
N HIS A 144 4.13 -13.77 8.03
CA HIS A 144 2.78 -13.21 7.93
C HIS A 144 2.30 -13.18 6.48
N TRP A 145 3.18 -12.88 5.53
CA TRP A 145 2.86 -12.93 4.11
C TRP A 145 2.39 -14.33 3.71
N ASP A 146 3.14 -15.37 4.06
CA ASP A 146 2.79 -16.76 3.74
C ASP A 146 1.50 -17.19 4.45
N ALA A 147 1.32 -16.81 5.70
CA ALA A 147 0.10 -17.06 6.45
C ALA A 147 -1.12 -16.45 5.73
N ILE A 148 -1.03 -15.19 5.29
CA ILE A 148 -2.08 -14.49 4.55
C ILE A 148 -2.35 -15.18 3.21
N LEU A 149 -1.33 -15.55 2.44
CA LEU A 149 -1.51 -16.25 1.17
C LEU A 149 -2.26 -17.57 1.32
N LYS A 150 -1.98 -18.35 2.38
CA LYS A 150 -2.72 -19.60 2.67
C LYS A 150 -4.21 -19.33 2.88
N ARG A 151 -4.56 -18.29 3.62
CA ARG A 151 -5.96 -17.89 3.86
C ARG A 151 -6.64 -17.42 2.58
N LEU A 152 -5.92 -16.76 1.69
CA LEU A 152 -6.46 -16.31 0.41
C LEU A 152 -6.61 -17.44 -0.64
N ALA A 153 -6.02 -18.62 -0.38
CA ALA A 153 -6.15 -19.79 -1.25
C ALA A 153 -7.36 -20.68 -0.92
N THR A 154 -8.00 -20.46 0.24
CA THR A 154 -9.24 -21.11 0.69
C THR A 154 -10.44 -20.22 0.40
#